data_AF-A0A919KDH3-F1
#
_entry.id   AF-A0A919KDH3-F1
#
_cell.length_a   1.000
_cell.length_b   1.000
_cell.length_c   1.000
_cell.angle_alpha   90.00
_cell.angle_beta   90.00
_cell.angle_gamma   90.00
#
_symmetry.space_group_name_H-M   'P 1'
#
loop_
_entity.id
_entity.type
_entity.pdbx_description
1 polymer ?
#
loop_
_entity_poly.entity_id
_entity_poly.type
_entity_poly.pdbx_seq_one_letter_code
_entity_poly.pdbx_strand_id
1 'polypeptide(L)'
;MYESGLSGGWAPVEHRFFGLDRRTLRPAVFALVVGLVLIYGWQALDAAIPWHNRVRAGDVLDLGGGATAVPPVGWELQKGFLTGQPGASATDLHVVLASGGARITMTGSSFSGSAGAFLDQVRRSESDDRPPAVNGPRQTIVTGAGLAGVVESSSGPGGDAVVAAFKMAVGPARAVEAAPALLVRVRTAPGQLPQYQEAVAALLRSITVGASR
;
A
#
# COMPACT_ATOMS: atom_id res chain seq x y z
N MET A 1 52.58 42.50 -26.43
CA MET A 1 53.65 41.54 -26.14
C MET A 1 53.83 41.53 -24.63
N TYR A 2 53.54 40.51 -23.83
CA TYR A 2 53.21 39.07 -23.98
C TYR A 2 52.22 38.73 -22.83
N GLU A 3 51.03 38.22 -23.11
CA GLU A 3 50.58 36.82 -22.91
C GLU A 3 50.72 36.21 -21.49
N SER A 4 49.54 36.08 -20.86
CA SER A 4 49.00 34.93 -20.09
C SER A 4 49.92 34.00 -19.30
N GLY A 5 49.70 33.98 -17.98
CA GLY A 5 49.94 32.83 -17.12
C GLY A 5 48.69 32.51 -16.30
N LEU A 6 47.67 31.93 -16.94
CA LEU A 6 46.62 31.22 -16.20
C LEU A 6 47.31 30.04 -15.50
N SER A 7 47.59 30.16 -14.20
CA SER A 7 48.03 29.04 -13.37
C SER A 7 46.85 28.10 -13.14
N GLY A 8 46.35 27.50 -14.21
CA GLY A 8 45.48 26.32 -14.15
C GLY A 8 46.33 25.18 -13.59
N GLY A 9 46.11 24.85 -12.33
CA GLY A 9 46.85 23.82 -11.60
C GLY A 9 46.78 22.48 -12.32
N TRP A 10 47.80 22.18 -13.12
CA TRP A 10 47.94 20.90 -13.79
C TRP A 10 48.69 19.95 -12.87
N ALA A 11 48.05 18.85 -12.45
CA ALA A 11 48.71 17.84 -11.64
C ALA A 11 49.91 17.25 -12.41
N PRO A 12 51.14 17.22 -11.86
CA PRO A 12 52.32 16.67 -12.52
C PRO A 12 52.07 15.24 -13.03
N VAL A 13 52.65 14.86 -14.18
CA VAL A 13 52.37 13.59 -14.85
C VAL A 13 52.75 12.38 -13.98
N GLU A 14 53.80 12.50 -13.17
CA GLU A 14 54.19 11.47 -12.18
C GLU A 14 53.13 11.17 -11.10
N HIS A 15 52.11 12.01 -10.96
CA HIS A 15 50.99 11.80 -10.04
C HIS A 15 49.73 11.28 -10.75
N ARG A 16 49.78 11.00 -12.06
CA ARG A 16 48.63 10.52 -12.83
C ARG A 16 48.68 9.01 -13.02
N PHE A 17 47.54 8.35 -12.84
CA PHE A 17 47.36 6.94 -13.19
C PHE A 17 46.14 6.87 -14.13
N PHE A 18 46.34 6.40 -15.36
CA PHE A 18 45.31 6.43 -16.44
C PHE A 18 44.67 7.82 -16.66
N GLY A 19 45.45 8.91 -16.52
CA GLY A 19 44.95 10.28 -16.72
C GLY A 19 44.20 10.89 -15.53
N LEU A 20 44.02 10.15 -14.44
CA LEU A 20 43.41 10.62 -13.20
C LEU A 20 44.48 10.96 -12.15
N ASP A 21 44.32 12.07 -11.44
CA ASP A 21 45.21 12.47 -10.35
C ASP A 21 45.09 11.47 -9.18
N ARG A 22 46.21 10.82 -8.83
CA ARG A 22 46.33 9.81 -7.79
C ARG A 22 45.89 10.31 -6.41
N ARG A 23 45.91 11.63 -6.16
CA ARG A 23 45.37 12.25 -4.93
C ARG A 23 43.85 12.20 -4.87
N THR A 24 43.18 12.23 -6.02
CA THR A 24 41.72 12.19 -6.15
C THR A 24 41.15 10.77 -6.26
N LEU A 25 41.99 9.77 -6.56
CA LEU A 25 41.54 8.39 -6.68
C LEU A 25 40.93 7.82 -5.39
N ARG A 26 41.51 8.11 -4.22
CA ARG A 26 40.97 7.65 -2.93
C ARG A 26 39.55 8.18 -2.65
N PRO A 27 39.30 9.49 -2.69
CA PRO A 27 37.95 10.01 -2.49
C PRO A 27 36.99 9.58 -3.62
N ALA A 28 37.46 9.42 -4.87
CA ALA A 28 36.63 8.93 -5.96
C ALA A 28 36.20 7.47 -5.78
N VAL A 29 37.11 6.58 -5.35
CA VAL A 29 36.78 5.18 -5.02
C VAL A 29 35.84 5.12 -3.83
N PHE A 30 36.06 5.95 -2.81
CA PHE A 30 35.15 6.02 -1.67
C PHE A 30 33.74 6.45 -2.09
N ALA A 31 33.62 7.51 -2.89
CA ALA A 31 32.34 7.96 -3.43
C ALA A 31 31.67 6.90 -4.32
N LEU A 32 32.45 6.18 -5.13
CA LEU A 32 31.96 5.06 -5.94
C LEU A 32 31.41 3.93 -5.05
N VAL A 33 32.15 3.54 -4.01
CA VAL A 33 31.72 2.51 -3.06
C VAL A 33 30.44 2.95 -2.35
N VAL A 34 30.37 4.19 -1.87
CA VAL A 34 29.15 4.73 -1.25
C VAL A 34 27.98 4.71 -2.24
N GLY A 35 28.20 5.13 -3.49
CA GLY A 35 27.18 5.08 -4.54
C GLY A 35 26.69 3.66 -4.81
N LEU A 36 27.60 2.69 -4.92
CA LEU A 36 27.25 1.28 -5.12
C LEU A 36 26.50 0.71 -3.91
N VAL A 37 26.90 1.06 -2.68
CA VAL A 37 26.19 0.67 -1.45
C VAL A 37 24.78 1.29 -1.41
N LEU A 38 24.59 2.52 -1.85
CA LEU A 38 23.26 3.13 -1.88
C LEU A 38 22.37 2.53 -2.97
N ILE A 39 22.93 2.24 -4.15
CA ILE A 39 22.18 1.63 -5.28
C ILE A 39 21.81 0.17 -4.97
N TYR A 40 22.77 -0.62 -4.48
CA TYR A 40 22.59 -2.07 -4.32
C TYR A 40 22.34 -2.50 -2.88
N GLY A 41 22.86 -1.78 -1.89
CA GLY A 41 22.73 -2.15 -0.48
C GLY A 41 21.29 -2.10 0.02
N TRP A 42 20.49 -1.13 -0.45
CA TRP A 42 19.05 -1.09 -0.13
C TRP A 42 18.31 -2.29 -0.73
N GLN A 43 18.58 -2.62 -1.99
CA GLN A 43 17.96 -3.77 -2.68
C GLN A 43 18.38 -5.10 -2.04
N ALA A 44 19.64 -5.22 -1.65
CA ALA A 44 20.16 -6.40 -0.97
C ALA A 44 19.56 -6.56 0.44
N LEU A 45 19.35 -5.46 1.16
CA LEU A 45 18.68 -5.48 2.46
C LEU A 45 17.21 -5.89 2.32
N ASP A 46 16.50 -5.34 1.33
CA ASP A 46 15.10 -5.70 1.02
C ASP A 46 14.97 -7.17 0.60
N ALA A 47 15.92 -7.69 -0.18
CA ALA A 47 15.98 -9.10 -0.56
C ALA A 47 16.39 -10.04 0.60
N ALA A 48 17.15 -9.54 1.57
CA ALA A 48 17.62 -10.30 2.73
C ALA A 48 16.57 -10.40 3.84
N ILE A 49 15.55 -9.54 3.83
CA ILE A 49 14.38 -9.68 4.70
C ILE A 49 13.54 -10.81 4.12
N PRO A 50 13.50 -12.00 4.75
CA PRO A 50 12.78 -13.11 4.18
C PRO A 50 11.29 -12.84 4.36
N TRP A 51 10.59 -12.70 3.24
CA TRP A 51 9.15 -12.48 3.17
C TRP A 51 8.39 -13.70 3.71
N HIS A 52 8.21 -13.78 5.03
CA HIS A 52 7.73 -14.99 5.70
C HIS A 52 6.26 -15.33 5.40
N ASN A 53 5.45 -14.35 5.00
CA ASN A 53 3.99 -14.51 4.85
C ASN A 53 3.50 -14.09 3.45
N ARG A 54 4.09 -14.63 2.39
CA ARG A 54 3.57 -14.42 1.03
C ARG A 54 2.29 -15.23 0.82
N VAL A 55 1.24 -14.53 0.36
CA VAL A 55 -0.05 -15.09 0.00
C VAL A 55 0.10 -16.10 -1.14
N ARG A 56 -0.42 -17.31 -0.92
CA ARG A 56 -0.45 -18.41 -1.87
C ARG A 56 -1.84 -18.55 -2.47
N ALA A 57 -1.92 -19.23 -3.61
CA ALA A 57 -3.22 -19.58 -4.18
C ALA A 57 -3.99 -20.48 -3.21
N GLY A 58 -5.25 -20.15 -2.96
CA GLY A 58 -6.12 -20.85 -2.00
C GLY A 58 -6.13 -20.26 -0.60
N ASP A 59 -5.26 -19.29 -0.30
CA ASP A 59 -5.33 -18.55 0.95
C ASP A 59 -6.61 -17.71 1.01
N VAL A 60 -7.25 -17.69 2.18
CA VAL A 60 -8.46 -16.90 2.45
C VAL A 60 -8.23 -16.14 3.74
N LEU A 61 -8.49 -14.84 3.72
CA LEU A 61 -8.42 -13.98 4.89
C LEU A 61 -9.68 -14.11 5.73
N ASP A 62 -9.50 -14.17 7.04
CA ASP A 62 -10.57 -14.03 8.01
C ASP A 62 -10.78 -12.54 8.33
N LEU A 63 -11.96 -12.04 8.01
CA LEU A 63 -12.39 -10.67 8.30
C LEU A 63 -13.20 -10.56 9.60
N GLY A 64 -13.33 -11.67 10.34
CA GLY A 64 -14.08 -11.74 11.58
C GLY A 64 -15.58 -11.93 11.38
N GLY A 65 -16.25 -12.48 12.40
CA GLY A 65 -17.68 -12.77 12.33
C GLY A 65 -18.06 -13.75 11.21
N GLY A 66 -17.10 -14.57 10.76
CA GLY A 66 -17.24 -15.51 9.64
C GLY A 66 -17.09 -14.87 8.24
N ALA A 67 -16.87 -13.56 8.16
CA ALA A 67 -16.63 -12.88 6.89
C ALA A 67 -15.24 -13.22 6.34
N THR A 68 -15.11 -13.29 5.02
CA THR A 68 -13.84 -13.66 4.38
C THR A 68 -13.53 -12.81 3.15
N ALA A 69 -12.27 -12.78 2.73
CA ALA A 69 -11.85 -12.24 1.46
C ALA A 69 -10.69 -13.04 0.86
N VAL A 70 -10.59 -13.05 -0.46
CA VAL A 70 -9.50 -13.72 -1.18
C VAL A 70 -8.40 -12.69 -1.47
N PRO A 71 -7.24 -12.75 -0.79
CA PRO A 71 -6.12 -11.86 -1.05
C PRO A 71 -5.52 -12.11 -2.43
N PRO A 72 -4.94 -11.09 -3.10
CA PRO A 72 -4.27 -11.32 -4.37
C PRO A 72 -3.00 -12.15 -4.18
N VAL A 73 -2.81 -13.16 -5.04
CA VAL A 73 -1.68 -14.09 -4.96
C VAL A 73 -0.35 -13.34 -5.13
N GLY A 74 0.65 -13.74 -4.35
CA GLY A 74 1.99 -13.17 -4.41
C GLY A 74 2.17 -11.88 -3.61
N TRP A 75 1.09 -11.32 -3.05
CA TRP A 75 1.17 -10.21 -2.10
C TRP A 75 1.67 -10.70 -0.74
N GLU A 76 2.24 -9.79 0.03
CA GLU A 76 2.70 -10.07 1.39
C GLU A 76 1.59 -9.78 2.39
N LEU A 77 1.28 -10.72 3.28
CA LEU A 77 0.43 -10.51 4.45
C LEU A 77 1.27 -10.05 5.64
N GLN A 78 1.31 -8.73 5.89
CA GLN A 78 2.06 -8.13 6.98
C GLN A 78 1.33 -8.24 8.33
N LYS A 79 0.00 -8.18 8.30
CA LYS A 79 -0.86 -8.31 9.49
C LYS A 79 -2.22 -8.86 9.07
N GLY A 80 -2.83 -9.69 9.91
CA GLY A 80 -4.13 -10.31 9.67
C GLY A 80 -4.11 -11.81 9.97
N PHE A 81 -5.24 -12.46 9.76
CA PHE A 81 -5.41 -13.90 10.00
C PHE A 81 -5.94 -14.57 8.74
N LEU A 82 -5.42 -15.75 8.46
CA LEU A 82 -6.00 -16.66 7.48
C LEU A 82 -7.12 -17.47 8.15
N THR A 83 -8.08 -17.94 7.36
CA THR A 83 -9.14 -18.83 7.84
C THR A 83 -8.54 -20.08 8.49
N GLY A 84 -9.09 -20.50 9.63
CA GLY A 84 -8.60 -21.66 10.40
C GLY A 84 -7.59 -21.31 11.50
N GLN A 85 -7.20 -20.05 11.62
CA GLN A 85 -6.46 -19.52 12.78
C GLN A 85 -7.42 -18.90 13.81
N PRO A 86 -6.97 -18.59 15.04
CA PRO A 86 -7.77 -17.79 15.97
C PRO A 86 -8.13 -16.46 15.31
N GLY A 87 -9.41 -16.32 14.93
CA GLY A 87 -9.90 -15.24 14.09
C GLY A 87 -9.91 -13.87 14.77
N ALA A 88 -9.99 -12.82 13.96
CA ALA A 88 -10.20 -11.46 14.45
C ALA A 88 -11.69 -11.23 14.80
N SER A 89 -11.96 -10.32 15.74
CA SER A 89 -13.29 -9.73 15.87
C SER A 89 -13.57 -8.84 14.65
N ALA A 90 -14.80 -8.84 14.14
CA ALA A 90 -15.20 -7.98 13.02
C ALA A 90 -15.04 -6.47 13.33
N THR A 91 -14.96 -6.08 14.60
CA THR A 91 -14.78 -4.69 15.03
C THR A 91 -13.34 -4.31 15.39
N ASP A 92 -12.46 -5.31 15.56
CA ASP A 92 -11.03 -5.12 15.86
C ASP A 92 -10.14 -5.66 14.72
N LEU A 93 -10.74 -5.93 13.57
CA LEU A 93 -10.06 -6.42 12.39
C LEU A 93 -9.07 -5.37 11.89
N HIS A 94 -7.83 -5.79 11.65
CA HIS A 94 -6.82 -4.98 10.98
C HIS A 94 -5.89 -5.85 10.13
N VAL A 95 -6.15 -5.89 8.83
CA VAL A 95 -5.37 -6.64 7.84
C VAL A 95 -4.52 -5.68 7.02
N VAL A 96 -3.26 -6.05 6.75
CA VAL A 96 -2.34 -5.31 5.91
C VAL A 96 -1.72 -6.24 4.88
N LEU A 97 -1.95 -5.94 3.61
CA LEU A 97 -1.31 -6.57 2.47
C LEU A 97 -0.38 -5.57 1.77
N ALA A 98 0.78 -6.01 1.30
CA ALA A 98 1.71 -5.16 0.57
C ALA A 98 2.27 -5.84 -0.68
N SER A 99 2.55 -5.07 -1.73
CA SER A 99 3.21 -5.54 -2.93
C SER A 99 3.83 -4.39 -3.73
N GLY A 100 5.15 -4.38 -3.89
CA GLY A 100 5.87 -3.56 -4.88
C GLY A 100 5.56 -2.06 -4.88
N GLY A 101 5.12 -1.48 -3.76
CA GLY A 101 4.72 -0.07 -3.65
C GLY A 101 3.21 0.17 -3.50
N ALA A 102 2.39 -0.87 -3.56
CA ALA A 102 0.99 -0.87 -3.17
C ALA A 102 0.82 -1.41 -1.74
N ARG A 103 -0.10 -0.80 -0.99
CA ARG A 103 -0.55 -1.30 0.31
C ARG A 103 -2.06 -1.34 0.34
N ILE A 104 -2.62 -2.48 0.74
CA ILE A 104 -4.05 -2.64 1.03
C ILE A 104 -4.20 -2.82 2.54
N THR A 105 -5.04 -2.01 3.15
CA THR A 105 -5.40 -2.12 4.57
C THR A 105 -6.89 -2.38 4.66
N MET A 106 -7.28 -3.36 5.46
CA MET A 106 -8.69 -3.65 5.76
C MET A 106 -8.91 -3.50 7.26
N THR A 107 -9.82 -2.61 7.64
CA THR A 107 -10.11 -2.29 9.04
C THR A 107 -11.58 -2.49 9.32
N GLY A 108 -11.88 -3.32 10.32
CA GLY A 108 -13.23 -3.49 10.83
C GLY A 108 -13.54 -2.46 11.92
N SER A 109 -14.79 -2.05 12.04
CA SER A 109 -15.22 -1.09 13.06
C SER A 109 -16.71 -1.24 13.37
N SER A 110 -17.11 -0.86 14.59
CA SER A 110 -18.52 -0.65 14.92
C SER A 110 -18.98 0.71 14.38
N PHE A 111 -20.04 0.71 13.59
CA PHE A 111 -20.65 1.94 13.08
C PHE A 111 -22.13 1.68 12.81
N SER A 112 -22.98 2.64 13.14
CA SER A 112 -24.41 2.58 12.83
C SER A 112 -24.74 3.50 11.65
N GLY A 113 -25.45 2.96 10.66
CA GLY A 113 -25.84 3.70 9.45
C GLY A 113 -25.27 3.09 8.17
N SER A 114 -25.41 3.82 7.07
CA SER A 114 -25.04 3.36 5.73
C SER A 114 -23.51 3.33 5.52
N ALA A 115 -23.05 2.56 4.52
CA ALA A 115 -21.64 2.55 4.11
C ALA A 115 -21.14 3.94 3.67
N GLY A 116 -22.01 4.74 3.05
CA GLY A 116 -21.72 6.13 2.69
C GLY A 116 -21.45 7.00 3.91
N ALA A 117 -22.36 6.94 4.90
CA ALA A 117 -22.21 7.68 6.14
C ALA A 117 -20.95 7.26 6.92
N PHE A 118 -20.58 5.98 6.88
CA PHE A 118 -19.33 5.51 7.47
C PHE A 118 -18.11 6.12 6.78
N LEU A 119 -18.08 6.12 5.44
CA LEU A 119 -16.98 6.73 4.69
C LEU A 119 -16.85 8.24 4.97
N ASP A 120 -17.99 8.93 5.10
CA ASP A 120 -18.01 10.35 5.47
C ASP A 120 -17.48 10.59 6.89
N GLN A 121 -17.82 9.72 7.83
CA GLN A 121 -17.29 9.77 9.20
C GLN A 121 -15.77 9.55 9.21
N VAL A 122 -15.27 8.53 8.50
CA VAL A 122 -13.82 8.27 8.39
C VAL A 122 -13.10 9.48 7.82
N ARG A 123 -13.65 10.10 6.77
CA ARG A 123 -13.08 11.32 6.17
C ARG A 123 -13.01 12.49 7.13
N ARG A 124 -14.07 12.70 7.90
CA ARG A 124 -14.13 13.75 8.92
C ARG A 124 -13.11 13.51 10.03
N SER A 125 -12.88 12.26 10.39
CA SER A 125 -11.88 11.90 11.42
C SER A 125 -10.44 12.01 10.93
N GLU A 126 -10.19 11.96 9.62
CA GLU A 126 -8.85 11.99 9.02
C GLU A 126 -8.50 13.32 8.34
N SER A 127 -9.41 14.31 8.33
CA SER A 127 -9.26 15.53 7.53
C SER A 127 -8.02 16.33 7.90
N ASP A 128 -7.62 16.30 9.16
CA ASP A 128 -6.57 17.17 9.68
C ASP A 128 -5.16 16.64 9.39
N ASP A 129 -5.02 15.33 9.14
CA ASP A 129 -3.74 14.64 8.89
C ASP A 129 -3.53 14.25 7.42
N ARG A 130 -4.48 14.56 6.53
CA ARG A 130 -4.43 14.08 5.14
C ARG A 130 -3.75 15.09 4.21
N PRO A 131 -2.76 14.66 3.40
CA PRO A 131 -2.21 15.52 2.36
C PRO A 131 -3.30 15.90 1.34
N PRO A 132 -3.20 17.09 0.70
CA PRO A 132 -4.14 17.50 -0.33
C PRO A 132 -4.28 16.45 -1.43
N ALA A 133 -5.51 16.11 -1.78
CA ALA A 133 -5.82 15.14 -2.84
C ALA A 133 -7.10 15.54 -3.58
N VAL A 134 -7.13 15.24 -4.88
CA VAL A 134 -8.33 15.34 -5.71
C VAL A 134 -9.10 14.05 -5.59
N ASN A 135 -10.34 14.14 -5.10
CA ASN A 135 -11.22 12.98 -4.98
C ASN A 135 -12.01 12.77 -6.29
N GLY A 136 -12.13 11.51 -6.71
CA GLY A 136 -13.01 11.11 -7.80
C GLY A 136 -14.48 11.01 -7.34
N PRO A 137 -15.41 10.78 -8.28
CA PRO A 137 -16.81 10.57 -7.93
C PRO A 137 -16.97 9.30 -7.07
N ARG A 138 -17.88 9.36 -6.10
CA ARG A 138 -18.27 8.19 -5.31
C ARG A 138 -19.11 7.25 -6.17
N GLN A 139 -18.81 5.96 -6.11
CA GLN A 139 -19.49 4.91 -6.86
C GLN A 139 -20.01 3.84 -5.90
N THR A 140 -21.10 3.19 -6.28
CA THR A 140 -21.57 1.99 -5.58
C THR A 140 -20.86 0.76 -6.14
N ILE A 141 -20.50 -0.16 -5.25
CA ILE A 141 -19.92 -1.45 -5.60
C ILE A 141 -20.74 -2.56 -4.95
N VAL A 142 -20.91 -3.67 -5.66
CA VAL A 142 -21.55 -4.88 -5.13
C VAL A 142 -20.54 -6.02 -5.25
N THR A 143 -20.33 -6.76 -4.17
CA THR A 143 -19.42 -7.92 -4.16
C THR A 143 -20.09 -9.14 -4.77
N GLY A 144 -19.32 -10.20 -5.04
CA GLY A 144 -19.87 -11.47 -5.52
C GLY A 144 -20.85 -12.13 -4.55
N ALA A 145 -20.78 -11.79 -3.26
CA ALA A 145 -21.70 -12.23 -2.22
C ALA A 145 -22.95 -11.34 -2.07
N GLY A 146 -23.13 -10.34 -2.94
CA GLY A 146 -24.26 -9.39 -2.87
C GLY A 146 -24.07 -8.28 -1.84
N LEU A 147 -22.87 -8.09 -1.30
CA LEU A 147 -22.58 -7.05 -0.33
C LEU A 147 -22.51 -5.68 -1.01
N ALA A 148 -23.37 -4.75 -0.60
CA ALA A 148 -23.35 -3.39 -1.11
C ALA A 148 -22.33 -2.52 -0.35
N GLY A 149 -21.53 -1.77 -1.09
CA GLY A 149 -20.57 -0.83 -0.56
C GLY A 149 -20.47 0.44 -1.39
N VAL A 150 -19.69 1.40 -0.91
CA VAL A 150 -19.32 2.60 -1.64
C VAL A 150 -17.82 2.62 -1.84
N VAL A 151 -17.37 3.08 -3.00
CA VAL A 151 -15.95 3.24 -3.33
C VAL A 151 -15.68 4.64 -3.84
N GLU A 152 -14.53 5.18 -3.47
CA GLU A 152 -14.07 6.48 -3.92
C GLU A 152 -12.56 6.45 -4.13
N SER A 153 -12.12 6.96 -5.28
CA SER A 153 -10.71 7.12 -5.59
C SER A 153 -10.23 8.53 -5.20
N SER A 154 -8.93 8.67 -4.99
CA SER A 154 -8.28 9.98 -4.84
C SER A 154 -6.89 9.95 -5.41
N SER A 155 -6.41 11.07 -5.95
CA SER A 155 -5.06 11.24 -6.45
C SER A 155 -4.45 12.53 -5.90
N GLY A 156 -3.18 12.51 -5.53
CA GLY A 156 -2.48 13.70 -5.04
C GLY A 156 -0.97 13.47 -4.89
N PRO A 157 -0.22 14.47 -4.40
CA PRO A 157 1.23 14.38 -4.22
C PRO A 157 1.65 13.23 -3.28
N GLY A 158 0.78 12.86 -2.34
CA GLY A 158 1.00 11.73 -1.42
C GLY A 158 0.73 10.34 -2.00
N GLY A 159 0.35 10.25 -3.29
CA GLY A 159 0.01 9.00 -3.96
C GLY A 159 -1.45 8.92 -4.42
N ASP A 160 -1.74 7.82 -5.10
CA ASP A 160 -3.12 7.46 -5.45
C ASP A 160 -3.71 6.55 -4.38
N ALA A 161 -5.01 6.66 -4.17
CA ALA A 161 -5.72 5.81 -3.23
C ALA A 161 -7.11 5.44 -3.73
N VAL A 162 -7.56 4.26 -3.28
CA VAL A 162 -8.96 3.82 -3.41
C VAL A 162 -9.43 3.46 -2.01
N VAL A 163 -10.56 4.02 -1.60
CA VAL A 163 -11.19 3.71 -0.33
C VAL A 163 -12.57 3.14 -0.61
N ALA A 164 -12.82 1.92 -0.14
CA ALA A 164 -14.11 1.28 -0.19
C ALA A 164 -14.63 1.05 1.24
N ALA A 165 -15.93 1.28 1.43
CA ALA A 165 -16.63 1.07 2.69
C ALA A 165 -17.77 0.08 2.46
N PHE A 166 -17.88 -0.90 3.35
CA PHE A 166 -18.93 -1.93 3.33
C PHE A 166 -19.60 -2.03 4.69
N LYS A 167 -20.84 -2.50 4.70
CA LYS A 167 -21.53 -2.98 5.89
C LYS A 167 -21.54 -4.50 5.84
N MET A 168 -21.10 -5.16 6.89
CA MET A 168 -20.85 -6.61 6.91
C MET A 168 -22.12 -7.43 7.14
N ALA A 169 -23.17 -7.14 6.35
CA ALA A 169 -24.41 -7.90 6.32
C ALA A 169 -25.15 -7.70 4.99
N VAL A 170 -25.99 -8.67 4.65
CA VAL A 170 -26.95 -8.61 3.54
C VAL A 170 -28.36 -8.73 4.10
N GLY A 171 -29.36 -8.15 3.42
CA GLY A 171 -30.76 -8.24 3.81
C GLY A 171 -31.40 -6.86 4.08
N PRO A 172 -32.36 -6.76 5.03
CA PRO A 172 -33.13 -5.54 5.23
C PRO A 172 -32.25 -4.39 5.72
N ALA A 173 -32.53 -3.18 5.26
CA ALA A 173 -31.70 -1.99 5.50
C ALA A 173 -31.32 -1.80 6.98
N ARG A 174 -32.26 -1.99 7.91
CA ARG A 174 -32.01 -1.85 9.36
C ARG A 174 -30.95 -2.84 9.88
N ALA A 175 -30.98 -4.08 9.41
CA ALA A 175 -29.99 -5.08 9.82
C ALA A 175 -28.61 -4.75 9.24
N VAL A 176 -28.58 -4.30 7.97
CA VAL A 176 -27.36 -3.86 7.30
C VAL A 176 -26.74 -2.66 8.01
N GLU A 177 -27.54 -1.65 8.36
CA GLU A 177 -27.06 -0.43 9.02
C GLU A 177 -26.50 -0.68 10.42
N ALA A 178 -27.02 -1.68 11.14
CA ALA A 178 -26.56 -2.07 12.47
C ALA A 178 -25.33 -3.00 12.45
N ALA A 179 -25.03 -3.63 11.30
CA ALA A 179 -23.90 -4.55 11.17
C ALA A 179 -22.55 -3.82 11.33
N PRO A 180 -21.47 -4.53 11.65
CA PRO A 180 -20.12 -3.95 11.60
C PRO A 180 -19.81 -3.34 10.23
N ALA A 181 -18.94 -2.33 10.22
CA ALA A 181 -18.45 -1.72 9.00
C ALA A 181 -17.03 -2.20 8.69
N LEU A 182 -16.72 -2.31 7.39
CA LEU A 182 -15.40 -2.65 6.88
C LEU A 182 -14.91 -1.52 5.98
N LEU A 183 -13.72 -1.00 6.29
CA LEU A 183 -13.00 -0.05 5.48
C LEU A 183 -11.87 -0.78 4.75
N VAL A 184 -11.88 -0.74 3.42
CA VAL A 184 -10.78 -1.22 2.58
C VAL A 184 -10.07 0.00 1.99
N ARG A 185 -8.78 0.14 2.24
CA ARG A 185 -7.97 1.25 1.77
C ARG A 185 -6.81 0.73 0.96
N VAL A 186 -6.73 1.13 -0.30
CA VAL A 186 -5.59 0.91 -1.17
C VAL A 186 -4.82 2.20 -1.29
N ARG A 187 -3.49 2.14 -1.13
CA ARG A 187 -2.57 3.24 -1.42
C ARG A 187 -1.48 2.77 -2.35
N THR A 188 -1.14 3.58 -3.34
CA THR A 188 -0.04 3.34 -4.27
C THR A 188 0.76 4.62 -4.47
N ALA A 189 1.94 4.51 -5.05
CA ALA A 189 2.65 5.69 -5.56
C ALA A 189 1.82 6.39 -6.67
N PRO A 190 2.05 7.70 -6.92
CA PRO A 190 1.35 8.44 -7.97
C PRO A 190 1.46 7.76 -9.34
N GLY A 191 0.34 7.59 -10.04
CA GLY A 191 0.27 6.99 -11.36
C GLY A 191 0.38 5.45 -11.39
N GLN A 192 0.53 4.80 -10.24
CA GLN A 192 0.69 3.34 -10.17
C GLN A 192 -0.62 2.58 -9.92
N LEU A 193 -1.71 3.26 -9.53
CA LEU A 193 -2.98 2.60 -9.26
C LEU A 193 -3.50 1.71 -10.41
N PRO A 194 -3.39 2.10 -11.70
CA PRO A 194 -3.83 1.25 -12.81
C PRO A 194 -3.18 -0.13 -12.84
N GLN A 195 -1.92 -0.27 -12.41
CA GLN A 195 -1.21 -1.56 -12.36
C GLN A 195 -1.87 -2.54 -11.38
N TYR A 196 -2.46 -2.03 -10.30
CA TYR A 196 -3.05 -2.85 -9.24
C TYR A 196 -4.58 -2.95 -9.34
N GLN A 197 -5.19 -2.26 -10.31
CA GLN A 197 -6.63 -2.10 -10.40
C GLN A 197 -7.37 -3.44 -10.51
N GLU A 198 -6.84 -4.39 -11.29
CA GLU A 198 -7.44 -5.72 -11.43
C GLU A 198 -7.38 -6.52 -10.12
N ALA A 199 -6.21 -6.55 -9.47
CA ALA A 199 -6.02 -7.23 -8.19
C ALA A 199 -6.91 -6.64 -7.08
N VAL A 200 -7.03 -5.31 -7.04
CA VAL A 200 -7.90 -4.60 -6.10
C VAL A 200 -9.37 -4.90 -6.39
N ALA A 201 -9.80 -4.86 -7.65
CA ALA A 201 -11.17 -5.17 -8.03
C ALA A 201 -11.53 -6.63 -7.70
N ALA A 202 -10.62 -7.57 -7.95
CA ALA A 202 -10.79 -8.98 -7.60
C ALA A 202 -10.94 -9.16 -6.09
N LEU A 203 -10.05 -8.54 -5.29
CA LEU A 203 -10.14 -8.56 -3.83
C LEU A 203 -11.50 -8.01 -3.35
N LEU A 204 -11.88 -6.81 -3.80
CA LEU A 204 -13.15 -6.18 -3.39
C LEU A 204 -14.36 -7.05 -3.74
N ARG A 205 -14.38 -7.66 -4.92
CA ARG A 205 -15.46 -8.57 -5.33
C ARG A 205 -15.49 -9.87 -4.52
N SER A 206 -14.34 -10.33 -4.02
CA SER A 206 -14.24 -11.57 -3.25
C SER A 206 -14.75 -11.47 -1.81
N ILE A 207 -15.01 -10.26 -1.30
CA ILE A 207 -15.45 -10.07 0.08
C ILE A 207 -16.82 -10.72 0.28
N THR A 208 -16.88 -11.62 1.26
CA THR A 208 -18.09 -12.33 1.68
C THR A 208 -18.44 -12.00 3.13
N VAL A 209 -19.72 -12.11 3.46
CA VAL A 209 -20.21 -12.00 4.83
C VAL A 209 -20.21 -13.37 5.50
N GLY A 210 -19.97 -13.39 6.80
CA GLY A 210 -20.15 -14.61 7.57
C GLY A 210 -21.63 -14.98 7.67
N ALA A 211 -21.90 -16.27 7.74
CA ALA A 211 -23.23 -16.73 8.11
C ALA A 211 -23.57 -16.17 9.50
N SER A 212 -24.48 -15.21 9.53
CA SER A 212 -25.13 -14.75 10.75
C SER A 212 -25.70 -15.97 11.45
N ARG A 213 -25.16 -16.30 12.63
CA ARG A 213 -25.70 -17.34 13.50
C ARG A 213 -26.70 -16.71 14.47
#